data_AF-Q1IMD7-F1
#
_entry.id   AF-Q1IMD7-F1
#
_cell.length_a   1.000
_cell.length_b   1.000
_cell.length_c   1.000
_cell.angle_alpha   90.00
_cell.angle_beta   90.00
_cell.angle_gamma   90.00
#
_symmetry.space_group_name_H-M   'P 1'
#
loop_
_entity.id
_entity.type
_entity.pdbx_description
1 polymer ?
#
loop_
_entity_poly.entity_id
_entity_poly.type
_entity_poly.pdbx_seq_one_letter_code
_entity_poly.pdbx_strand_id
1 'polypeptide(L)'
;MSGDSKMVLDGSATALAEDETEFVRNAAGRLVPTVVNGVPQVPFLGVGKYRPEGRKAAPPVRSAADYPEDGDKRVADIETALHKCGIRDGMTISSHHHLRDGDRVALEVLQTAGRMGVKNLRWFPSASFPAQAPVIELMKSGVVHHIEGSMNGPLGDYCTQGNMAGLGVLRSHGGRFQAIQDGEVHIDIAVIAAPSADMFGNADGSHGKSACGSLGFALADSMYADRVIVVTDNLVQFPCVPWQIQGNNVDYVVEVPSIGDPAKIVSGTTQITRSPDRLRISELVAHFMKASGILRNGLSFQAGAGGIALAFVQYLKPMMKEAGIKASFVRGGSTKYLVEMLEEGLTEYILDGQTFDLDAVRSIASNPRHVATSPFTSYNYHGKGNFASMVDACILGATEVDVNFNANVVTHSDGRLLHGIGGWQNCLASRCTILALPAFRDRIPVVVDEVTTLTGPGELIDVVVTERGICINPRRTDLIESVKDSELPVLDIRELKKEVETICGGIPEKTKPSDQPVAVVKWVDGTVLDTVWKTY
;
A
#
# COMPACT_ATOMS: atom_id res chain seq x y z
N MET A 1 -25.88 56.78 2.49
CA MET A 1 -25.45 55.60 3.26
C MET A 1 -26.61 54.63 3.23
N SER A 2 -26.59 53.46 2.60
CA SER A 2 -25.59 52.63 1.92
C SER A 2 -26.41 51.79 0.93
N GLY A 3 -26.03 51.80 -0.35
CA GLY A 3 -26.72 51.03 -1.39
C GLY A 3 -25.96 49.74 -1.69
N ASP A 4 -26.71 48.64 -1.70
CA ASP A 4 -26.29 47.31 -2.13
C ASP A 4 -25.78 47.30 -3.58
N SER A 5 -24.70 46.54 -3.83
CA SER A 5 -24.42 45.99 -5.14
C SER A 5 -23.85 44.58 -5.00
N LYS A 6 -24.70 43.59 -5.32
CA LYS A 6 -24.31 42.21 -5.63
C LYS A 6 -23.36 42.22 -6.84
N MET A 7 -22.19 41.61 -6.69
CA MET A 7 -21.30 41.33 -7.82
C MET A 7 -21.55 39.89 -8.28
N VAL A 8 -22.12 39.77 -9.48
CA VAL A 8 -22.24 38.54 -10.26
C VAL A 8 -20.87 38.29 -10.89
N LEU A 9 -20.28 37.12 -10.66
CA LEU A 9 -19.09 36.67 -11.38
C LEU A 9 -19.55 35.79 -12.54
N ASP A 10 -19.51 36.40 -13.73
CA ASP A 10 -19.69 35.75 -15.03
C ASP A 10 -18.41 35.01 -15.41
N GLY A 11 -18.59 33.86 -16.05
CA GLY A 11 -17.53 32.97 -16.48
C GLY A 11 -16.95 33.41 -17.82
N SER A 12 -15.63 33.54 -17.86
CA SER A 12 -14.89 33.41 -19.10
C SER A 12 -13.65 32.58 -18.83
N ALA A 13 -13.61 31.39 -19.42
CA ALA A 13 -12.46 30.52 -19.46
C ALA A 13 -11.31 31.24 -20.17
N THR A 14 -10.38 31.78 -19.38
CA THR A 14 -9.07 32.22 -19.84
C THR A 14 -8.08 31.10 -19.58
N ALA A 15 -7.35 30.74 -20.64
CA ALA A 15 -6.27 29.77 -20.66
C ALA A 15 -5.41 29.85 -19.40
N LEU A 16 -5.30 28.72 -18.69
CA LEU A 16 -4.40 28.58 -17.55
C LEU A 16 -2.97 28.76 -18.08
N ALA A 17 -2.33 29.85 -17.64
CA ALA A 17 -0.89 30.00 -17.71
C ALA A 17 -0.25 28.78 -17.03
N GLU A 18 0.91 28.35 -17.54
CA GLU A 18 1.80 27.41 -16.87
C GLU A 18 2.14 27.99 -15.49
N ASP A 19 1.39 27.60 -14.46
CA ASP A 19 1.68 27.96 -13.08
C ASP A 19 3.00 27.28 -12.72
N GLU A 20 4.08 28.06 -12.62
CA GLU A 20 5.35 27.56 -12.10
C GLU A 20 5.06 26.93 -10.73
N THR A 21 5.14 25.59 -10.66
CA THR A 21 4.85 24.88 -9.42
C THR A 21 5.85 25.34 -8.37
N GLU A 22 5.38 26.03 -7.34
CA GLU A 22 6.25 26.48 -6.25
C GLU A 22 6.74 25.27 -5.46
N PHE A 23 8.04 25.25 -5.16
CA PHE A 23 8.67 24.20 -4.36
C PHE A 23 9.20 24.75 -3.04
N VAL A 24 9.07 23.96 -1.99
CA VAL A 24 9.60 24.26 -0.65
C VAL A 24 10.44 23.09 -0.14
N ARG A 25 11.42 23.39 0.72
CA ARG A 25 12.13 22.36 1.46
C ARG A 25 11.36 21.98 2.72
N ASN A 26 11.01 20.71 2.86
CA ASN A 26 10.28 20.21 4.02
C ASN A 26 11.23 19.92 5.21
N ALA A 27 10.69 19.42 6.32
CA ALA A 27 11.47 19.14 7.54
C ALA A 27 12.52 18.02 7.36
N ALA A 28 12.41 17.19 6.31
CA ALA A 28 13.42 16.19 5.94
C ALA A 28 14.46 16.76 4.94
N GLY A 29 14.39 18.04 4.60
CA GLY A 29 15.29 18.70 3.64
C GLY A 29 14.95 18.43 2.17
N ARG A 30 13.88 17.68 1.89
CA ARG A 30 13.46 17.30 0.54
C ARG A 30 12.69 18.43 -0.12
N LEU A 31 12.91 18.63 -1.42
CA LEU A 31 12.23 19.63 -2.22
C LEU A 31 10.87 19.08 -2.67
N VAL A 32 9.78 19.70 -2.25
CA VAL A 32 8.41 19.23 -2.49
C VAL A 32 7.51 20.34 -3.04
N PRO A 33 6.58 20.02 -3.96
CA PRO A 33 5.67 21.02 -4.51
C PRO A 33 4.62 21.45 -3.47
N THR A 34 4.23 22.72 -3.49
CA THR A 34 3.16 23.27 -2.62
C THR A 34 1.76 23.00 -3.18
N VAL A 35 1.65 22.62 -4.45
CA VAL A 35 0.40 22.24 -5.12
C VAL A 35 0.64 20.99 -5.95
N VAL A 36 -0.25 20.00 -5.86
CA VAL A 36 -0.20 18.75 -6.62
C VAL A 36 -1.55 18.53 -7.27
N ASN A 37 -1.59 18.40 -8.60
CA ASN A 37 -2.83 18.23 -9.37
C ASN A 37 -3.91 19.29 -9.05
N GLY A 38 -3.49 20.55 -8.83
CA GLY A 38 -4.36 21.65 -8.44
C GLY A 38 -4.81 21.67 -6.97
N VAL A 39 -4.33 20.72 -6.15
CA VAL A 39 -4.66 20.62 -4.72
C VAL A 39 -3.49 21.13 -3.87
N PRO A 40 -3.68 22.16 -3.03
CA PRO A 40 -2.68 22.62 -2.09
C PRO A 40 -2.17 21.51 -1.17
N GLN A 41 -0.88 21.51 -0.90
CA GLN A 41 -0.20 20.49 -0.12
C GLN A 41 0.47 21.07 1.12
N VAL A 42 0.48 20.28 2.19
CA VAL A 42 1.28 20.57 3.38
C VAL A 42 2.61 19.83 3.26
N PRO A 43 3.77 20.51 3.28
CA PRO A 43 5.07 19.85 3.28
C PRO A 43 5.26 19.07 4.59
N PHE A 44 5.97 17.95 4.55
CA PHE A 44 6.26 17.13 5.73
C PHE A 44 6.89 17.94 6.86
N LEU A 45 6.26 17.91 8.03
CA LEU A 45 6.65 18.72 9.20
C LEU A 45 7.53 17.94 10.20
N GLY A 46 7.86 16.69 9.91
CA GLY A 46 8.52 15.76 10.83
C GLY A 46 7.53 14.74 11.42
N VAL A 47 8.06 13.62 11.92
CA VAL A 47 7.23 12.52 12.43
C VAL A 47 6.38 13.00 13.61
N GLY A 48 5.06 12.81 13.49
CA GLY A 48 4.10 13.13 14.55
C GLY A 48 3.86 14.62 14.78
N LYS A 49 4.25 15.47 13.84
CA LYS A 49 4.11 16.93 13.96
C LYS A 49 2.84 17.48 13.31
N TYR A 50 2.35 16.85 12.24
CA TYR A 50 1.08 17.25 11.63
C TYR A 50 -0.11 16.61 12.35
N ARG A 51 -1.14 17.42 12.61
CA ARG A 51 -2.40 16.99 13.22
C ARG A 51 -3.54 17.73 12.51
N PRO A 52 -4.41 17.05 11.76
CA PRO A 52 -5.53 17.71 11.11
C PRO A 52 -6.61 18.10 12.13
N GLU A 53 -7.34 19.15 11.83
CA GLU A 53 -8.56 19.55 12.52
C GLU A 53 -9.76 19.44 11.58
N GLY A 54 -10.98 19.35 12.13
CA GLY A 54 -12.22 19.34 11.34
C GLY A 54 -13.01 18.03 11.45
N ARG A 55 -13.73 17.69 10.38
CA ARG A 55 -14.60 16.52 10.30
C ARG A 55 -14.14 15.61 9.17
N LYS A 56 -14.36 14.31 9.34
CA LYS A 56 -14.21 13.34 8.24
C LYS A 56 -15.15 13.66 7.10
N ALA A 57 -14.76 13.31 5.88
CA ALA A 57 -15.63 13.29 4.72
C ALA A 57 -16.89 12.48 5.00
N ALA A 58 -18.03 12.91 4.45
CA ALA A 58 -19.30 12.22 4.58
C ALA A 58 -19.79 11.82 3.18
N PRO A 59 -20.19 10.56 2.96
CA PRO A 59 -20.82 10.18 1.71
C PRO A 59 -22.19 10.86 1.55
N PRO A 60 -22.75 10.91 0.33
CA PRO A 60 -24.08 11.42 0.09
C PRO A 60 -25.14 10.65 0.89
N VAL A 61 -26.13 11.37 1.43
CA VAL A 61 -27.31 10.72 2.01
C VAL A 61 -28.13 10.11 0.88
N ARG A 62 -28.42 8.80 0.99
CA ARG A 62 -29.28 8.05 0.07
C ARG A 62 -30.52 7.55 0.81
N SER A 63 -31.65 7.48 0.12
CA SER A 63 -32.88 6.91 0.67
C SER A 63 -33.05 5.48 0.17
N ALA A 64 -33.48 4.55 1.03
CA ALA A 64 -33.88 3.22 0.60
C ALA A 64 -35.01 3.25 -0.45
N ALA A 65 -35.79 4.33 -0.48
CA ALA A 65 -36.83 4.56 -1.48
C ALA A 65 -36.29 4.82 -2.91
N ASP A 66 -34.99 5.11 -3.05
CA ASP A 66 -34.33 5.30 -4.35
C ASP A 66 -33.86 3.97 -4.97
N TYR A 67 -34.02 2.85 -4.25
CA TYR A 67 -33.57 1.51 -4.65
C TYR A 67 -34.77 0.54 -4.78
N PRO A 68 -34.60 -0.60 -5.47
CA PRO A 68 -35.66 -1.60 -5.63
C PRO A 68 -36.22 -2.08 -4.29
N GLU A 69 -37.56 -2.16 -4.20
CA GLU A 69 -38.27 -2.54 -2.97
C GLU A 69 -37.97 -3.98 -2.52
N ASP A 70 -37.65 -4.86 -3.48
CA ASP A 70 -37.24 -6.25 -3.22
C ASP A 70 -35.74 -6.39 -2.86
N GLY A 71 -35.00 -5.29 -2.89
CA GLY A 71 -33.57 -5.23 -2.59
C GLY A 71 -32.65 -5.69 -3.72
N ASP A 72 -33.19 -6.10 -4.88
CA ASP A 72 -32.39 -6.62 -5.99
C ASP A 72 -31.72 -5.49 -6.78
N LYS A 73 -30.46 -5.20 -6.45
CA LYS A 73 -29.68 -4.12 -7.06
C LYS A 73 -28.93 -4.57 -8.32
N ARG A 74 -29.26 -5.74 -8.87
CA ARG A 74 -28.55 -6.26 -10.04
C ARG A 74 -28.83 -5.43 -11.29
N VAL A 75 -27.79 -5.26 -12.11
CA VAL A 75 -27.87 -4.67 -13.44
C VAL A 75 -27.14 -5.55 -14.45
N ALA A 76 -27.43 -5.35 -15.73
CA ALA A 76 -27.02 -6.28 -16.78
C ALA A 76 -25.50 -6.38 -16.96
N ASP A 77 -24.80 -5.24 -16.89
CA ASP A 77 -23.37 -5.15 -17.19
C ASP A 77 -22.73 -3.90 -16.56
N ILE A 78 -21.40 -3.82 -16.66
CA ILE A 78 -20.59 -2.71 -16.15
C ILE A 78 -20.97 -1.39 -16.82
N GLU A 79 -21.29 -1.40 -18.12
CA GLU A 79 -21.68 -0.19 -18.86
C GLU A 79 -22.97 0.42 -18.30
N THR A 80 -23.99 -0.42 -18.08
CA THR A 80 -25.26 -0.04 -17.45
C THR A 80 -25.04 0.50 -16.03
N ALA A 81 -24.17 -0.13 -15.25
CA ALA A 81 -23.83 0.31 -13.90
C ALA A 81 -23.18 1.71 -13.92
N LEU A 82 -22.14 1.90 -14.75
CA LEU A 82 -21.44 3.18 -14.90
C LEU A 82 -22.38 4.29 -15.38
N HIS A 83 -23.24 4.00 -16.36
CA HIS A 83 -24.24 4.95 -16.83
C HIS A 83 -25.20 5.37 -15.71
N LYS A 84 -25.74 4.41 -14.94
CA LYS A 84 -26.63 4.69 -13.80
C LYS A 84 -25.93 5.43 -12.66
N CYS A 85 -24.62 5.22 -12.48
CA CYS A 85 -23.80 6.00 -11.55
C CYS A 85 -23.53 7.42 -12.03
N GLY A 86 -23.83 7.76 -13.29
CA GLY A 86 -23.62 9.10 -13.85
C GLY A 86 -22.16 9.39 -14.18
N ILE A 87 -21.42 8.39 -14.69
CA ILE A 87 -20.02 8.57 -15.10
C ILE A 87 -19.87 9.76 -16.07
N ARG A 88 -18.86 10.60 -15.82
CA ARG A 88 -18.52 11.77 -16.67
C ARG A 88 -17.03 12.09 -16.58
N ASP A 89 -16.60 13.00 -17.46
CA ASP A 89 -15.21 13.43 -17.52
C ASP A 89 -14.72 14.00 -16.18
N GLY A 90 -13.45 13.74 -15.87
CA GLY A 90 -12.79 14.29 -14.67
C GLY A 90 -13.13 13.58 -13.35
N MET A 91 -14.02 12.57 -13.35
CA MET A 91 -14.34 11.81 -12.16
C MET A 91 -13.18 10.95 -11.64
N THR A 92 -13.22 10.66 -10.35
CA THR A 92 -12.34 9.70 -9.68
C THR A 92 -13.00 8.33 -9.61
N ILE A 93 -12.38 7.34 -10.26
CA ILE A 93 -12.78 5.93 -10.15
C ILE A 93 -11.80 5.20 -9.24
N SER A 94 -12.30 4.58 -8.18
CA SER A 94 -11.48 3.78 -7.28
C SER A 94 -11.64 2.28 -7.53
N SER A 95 -10.59 1.53 -7.22
CA SER A 95 -10.58 0.07 -7.26
C SER A 95 -9.68 -0.50 -6.17
N HIS A 96 -9.87 -1.77 -5.85
CA HIS A 96 -9.00 -2.51 -4.94
C HIS A 96 -8.11 -3.53 -5.67
N HIS A 97 -7.13 -4.09 -4.97
CA HIS A 97 -6.09 -4.91 -5.60
C HIS A 97 -5.96 -6.31 -4.99
N HIS A 98 -6.99 -6.83 -4.30
CA HIS A 98 -6.91 -8.14 -3.65
C HIS A 98 -6.72 -9.29 -4.64
N LEU A 99 -7.18 -9.14 -5.90
CA LEU A 99 -6.96 -10.10 -6.99
C LEU A 99 -5.58 -9.96 -7.66
N ARG A 100 -4.80 -8.92 -7.34
CA ARG A 100 -3.40 -8.70 -7.76
C ARG A 100 -3.23 -8.78 -9.28
N ASP A 101 -2.27 -9.56 -9.79
CA ASP A 101 -2.06 -9.79 -11.23
C ASP A 101 -3.16 -10.63 -11.89
N GLY A 102 -4.07 -11.19 -11.09
CA GLY A 102 -5.27 -11.86 -11.56
C GLY A 102 -6.43 -10.92 -11.84
N ASP A 103 -6.40 -9.66 -11.37
CA ASP A 103 -7.52 -8.72 -11.52
C ASP A 103 -7.81 -8.41 -12.99
N ARG A 104 -9.10 -8.45 -13.35
CA ARG A 104 -9.59 -8.03 -14.67
C ARG A 104 -10.57 -6.86 -14.59
N VAL A 105 -11.19 -6.66 -13.43
CA VAL A 105 -12.30 -5.72 -13.25
C VAL A 105 -11.83 -4.28 -13.40
N ALA A 106 -10.70 -3.89 -12.80
CA ALA A 106 -10.25 -2.50 -12.86
C ALA A 106 -9.98 -2.05 -14.31
N LEU A 107 -9.31 -2.89 -15.10
CA LEU A 107 -9.05 -2.61 -16.51
C LEU A 107 -10.35 -2.56 -17.33
N GLU A 108 -11.26 -3.52 -17.12
CA GLU A 108 -12.52 -3.60 -17.85
C GLU A 108 -13.40 -2.37 -17.62
N VAL A 109 -13.48 -1.88 -16.38
CA VAL A 109 -14.21 -0.65 -16.03
C VAL A 109 -13.64 0.56 -16.78
N LEU A 110 -12.33 0.76 -16.73
CA LEU A 110 -11.68 1.90 -17.39
C LEU A 110 -11.82 1.84 -18.92
N GLN A 111 -11.69 0.64 -19.51
CA GLN A 111 -11.95 0.44 -20.94
C GLN A 111 -13.40 0.71 -21.30
N THR A 112 -14.35 0.31 -20.45
CA THR A 112 -15.78 0.55 -20.65
C THR A 112 -16.07 2.05 -20.61
N ALA A 113 -15.57 2.78 -19.62
CA ALA A 113 -15.68 4.23 -19.57
C ALA A 113 -15.07 4.89 -20.83
N GLY A 114 -13.93 4.41 -21.30
CA GLY A 114 -13.33 4.88 -22.56
C GLY A 114 -14.20 4.64 -23.79
N ARG A 115 -14.88 3.47 -23.90
CA ARG A 115 -15.84 3.19 -24.98
C ARG A 115 -17.09 4.07 -24.91
N MET A 116 -17.51 4.44 -23.69
CA MET A 116 -18.58 5.41 -23.46
C MET A 116 -18.16 6.85 -23.78
N GLY A 117 -16.90 7.08 -24.17
CA GLY A 117 -16.39 8.40 -24.57
C GLY A 117 -15.87 9.25 -23.41
N VAL A 118 -15.78 8.70 -22.19
CA VAL A 118 -15.34 9.43 -21.00
C VAL A 118 -13.84 9.73 -21.05
N LYS A 119 -13.45 10.91 -20.59
CA LYS A 119 -12.08 11.43 -20.59
C LYS A 119 -11.63 11.92 -19.22
N ASN A 120 -10.32 12.11 -19.08
CA ASN A 120 -9.68 12.74 -17.94
C ASN A 120 -9.99 12.08 -16.58
N LEU A 121 -10.24 10.78 -16.55
CA LEU A 121 -10.50 10.08 -15.29
C LEU A 121 -9.25 10.04 -14.42
N ARG A 122 -9.42 10.33 -13.13
CA ARG A 122 -8.41 9.96 -12.13
C ARG A 122 -8.64 8.51 -11.74
N TRP A 123 -7.66 7.65 -11.99
CA TRP A 123 -7.71 6.29 -11.46
C TRP A 123 -7.09 6.24 -10.05
N PHE A 124 -7.88 5.79 -9.07
CA PHE A 124 -7.50 5.76 -7.66
C PHE A 124 -7.48 4.33 -7.07
N PRO A 125 -6.60 3.45 -7.58
CA PRO A 125 -6.49 2.09 -7.07
C PRO A 125 -5.82 2.06 -5.69
N SER A 126 -6.12 1.05 -4.88
CA SER A 126 -5.29 0.80 -3.67
C SER A 126 -3.87 0.34 -4.00
N ALA A 127 -3.69 -0.36 -5.12
CA ALA A 127 -2.42 -0.56 -5.81
C ALA A 127 -2.68 -1.01 -7.26
N SER A 128 -1.73 -0.77 -8.17
CA SER A 128 -1.75 -1.29 -9.54
C SER A 128 -0.62 -2.31 -9.75
N PHE A 129 -0.87 -3.28 -10.64
CA PHE A 129 0.02 -4.41 -10.94
C PHE A 129 0.37 -4.45 -12.44
N PRO A 130 1.39 -5.22 -12.84
CA PRO A 130 1.72 -5.42 -14.26
C PRO A 130 0.53 -5.87 -15.13
N ALA A 131 -0.43 -6.61 -14.58
CA ALA A 131 -1.66 -6.98 -15.29
C ALA A 131 -2.45 -5.77 -15.83
N GLN A 132 -2.35 -4.60 -15.19
CA GLN A 132 -3.00 -3.36 -15.64
C GLN A 132 -2.12 -2.49 -16.56
N ALA A 133 -0.99 -3.01 -17.07
CA ALA A 133 -0.18 -2.29 -18.06
C ALA A 133 -0.98 -1.73 -19.26
N PRO A 134 -2.06 -2.36 -19.77
CA PRO A 134 -2.89 -1.78 -20.82
C PRO A 134 -3.55 -0.42 -20.48
N VAL A 135 -3.61 -0.03 -19.19
CA VAL A 135 -4.05 1.32 -18.78
C VAL A 135 -3.16 2.41 -19.38
N ILE A 136 -1.91 2.09 -19.75
CA ILE A 136 -1.03 3.02 -20.48
C ILE A 136 -1.67 3.54 -21.76
N GLU A 137 -2.37 2.69 -22.53
CA GLU A 137 -3.05 3.13 -23.75
C GLU A 137 -4.29 3.99 -23.45
N LEU A 138 -4.93 3.77 -22.30
CA LEU A 138 -6.00 4.63 -21.81
C LEU A 138 -5.48 6.01 -21.36
N MET A 139 -4.25 6.06 -20.82
CA MET A 139 -3.58 7.34 -20.52
C MET A 139 -3.20 8.08 -21.79
N LYS A 140 -2.58 7.40 -22.76
CA LYS A 140 -2.22 8.00 -24.07
C LYS A 140 -3.42 8.53 -24.84
N SER A 141 -4.57 7.86 -24.75
CA SER A 141 -5.81 8.27 -25.42
C SER A 141 -6.65 9.28 -24.61
N GLY A 142 -6.16 9.74 -23.45
CA GLY A 142 -6.80 10.73 -22.59
C GLY A 142 -8.04 10.24 -21.83
N VAL A 143 -8.30 8.92 -21.81
CA VAL A 143 -9.36 8.33 -20.98
C VAL A 143 -8.99 8.45 -19.50
N VAL A 144 -7.75 8.09 -19.16
CA VAL A 144 -7.19 8.22 -17.81
C VAL A 144 -6.21 9.40 -17.80
N HIS A 145 -6.39 10.36 -16.90
CA HIS A 145 -5.48 11.50 -16.76
C HIS A 145 -4.20 11.11 -16.02
N HIS A 146 -4.35 10.48 -14.86
CA HIS A 146 -3.24 10.10 -13.98
C HIS A 146 -3.68 9.03 -12.99
N ILE A 147 -2.69 8.45 -12.31
CA ILE A 147 -2.89 7.43 -11.27
C ILE A 147 -2.48 8.02 -9.93
N GLU A 148 -3.35 7.88 -8.93
CA GLU A 148 -3.01 8.12 -7.54
C GLU A 148 -3.16 6.82 -6.75
N GLY A 149 -2.05 6.23 -6.32
CA GLY A 149 -2.01 4.91 -5.71
C GLY A 149 -0.63 4.30 -5.77
N SER A 150 -0.42 3.15 -5.14
CA SER A 150 0.83 2.40 -5.28
C SER A 150 0.97 1.88 -6.71
N MET A 151 2.02 2.27 -7.42
CA MET A 151 2.28 1.84 -8.81
C MET A 151 3.43 0.84 -8.86
N ASN A 152 3.19 -0.32 -9.46
CA ASN A 152 4.22 -1.34 -9.67
C ASN A 152 4.58 -1.47 -11.15
N GLY A 153 5.84 -1.80 -11.42
CA GLY A 153 6.32 -2.22 -12.74
C GLY A 153 6.01 -1.19 -13.85
N PRO A 154 5.40 -1.61 -14.98
CA PRO A 154 5.23 -0.77 -16.16
C PRO A 154 4.51 0.56 -15.92
N LEU A 155 3.55 0.61 -14.99
CA LEU A 155 2.79 1.84 -14.71
C LEU A 155 3.63 2.86 -13.93
N GLY A 156 4.46 2.40 -12.99
CA GLY A 156 5.40 3.26 -12.27
C GLY A 156 6.52 3.75 -13.20
N ASP A 157 6.97 2.91 -14.12
CA ASP A 157 7.95 3.31 -15.14
C ASP A 157 7.39 4.38 -16.08
N TYR A 158 6.16 4.18 -16.58
CA TYR A 158 5.46 5.18 -17.40
C TYR A 158 5.29 6.52 -16.68
N CYS A 159 4.98 6.48 -15.38
CA CYS A 159 4.98 7.66 -14.51
C CYS A 159 6.36 8.32 -14.45
N THR A 160 7.43 7.56 -14.18
CA THR A 160 8.80 8.06 -14.05
C THR A 160 9.26 8.81 -15.30
N GLN A 161 8.87 8.35 -16.49
CA GLN A 161 9.22 8.98 -17.77
C GLN A 161 8.50 10.33 -18.01
N GLY A 162 7.58 10.72 -17.13
CA GLY A 162 6.82 11.97 -17.20
C GLY A 162 5.71 11.95 -18.24
N ASN A 163 5.13 10.77 -18.51
CA ASN A 163 4.13 10.57 -19.57
C ASN A 163 2.68 10.62 -19.08
N MET A 164 2.43 10.81 -17.77
CA MET A 164 1.08 11.06 -17.25
C MET A 164 0.73 12.55 -17.41
N ALA A 165 -0.56 12.85 -17.61
CA ALA A 165 -1.01 14.24 -17.72
C ALA A 165 -0.98 14.99 -16.38
N GLY A 166 -1.08 14.26 -15.26
CA GLY A 166 -0.92 14.78 -13.90
C GLY A 166 0.17 14.04 -13.13
N LEU A 167 0.49 14.55 -11.95
CA LEU A 167 1.46 13.92 -11.05
C LEU A 167 0.88 12.65 -10.44
N GLY A 168 1.71 11.62 -10.35
CA GLY A 168 1.43 10.46 -9.52
C GLY A 168 1.42 10.86 -8.05
N VAL A 169 0.51 10.28 -7.26
CA VAL A 169 0.53 10.48 -5.80
C VAL A 169 0.59 9.13 -5.11
N LEU A 170 1.75 8.85 -4.55
CA LEU A 170 2.03 7.60 -3.85
C LEU A 170 1.61 7.74 -2.39
N ARG A 171 0.73 6.83 -1.96
CA ARG A 171 0.28 6.72 -0.57
C ARG A 171 0.49 5.30 -0.08
N SER A 172 0.83 5.17 1.20
CA SER A 172 0.72 3.88 1.89
C SER A 172 -0.74 3.43 2.00
N HIS A 173 -0.98 2.17 2.38
CA HIS A 173 -2.34 1.67 2.59
C HIS A 173 -3.12 2.49 3.64
N GLY A 174 -2.47 2.84 4.76
CA GLY A 174 -3.05 3.73 5.76
C GLY A 174 -3.24 5.16 5.24
N GLY A 175 -2.26 5.69 4.51
CA GLY A 175 -2.33 7.03 3.90
C GLY A 175 -3.44 7.14 2.86
N ARG A 176 -3.72 6.08 2.09
CA ARG A 176 -4.87 6.04 1.18
C ARG A 176 -6.19 6.12 1.94
N PHE A 177 -6.35 5.30 2.99
CA PHE A 177 -7.55 5.33 3.81
C PHE A 177 -7.76 6.73 4.41
N GLN A 178 -6.69 7.31 4.96
CA GLN A 178 -6.68 8.66 5.51
C GLN A 178 -7.08 9.71 4.47
N ALA A 179 -6.50 9.66 3.26
CA ALA A 179 -6.78 10.64 2.22
C ALA A 179 -8.27 10.65 1.79
N ILE A 180 -8.91 9.48 1.74
CA ILE A 180 -10.36 9.36 1.50
C ILE A 180 -11.14 9.92 2.70
N GLN A 181 -10.80 9.42 3.90
CA GLN A 181 -11.48 9.75 5.14
C GLN A 181 -11.47 11.25 5.44
N ASP A 182 -10.37 11.92 5.14
CA ASP A 182 -10.16 13.32 5.49
C ASP A 182 -10.58 14.27 4.36
N GLY A 183 -11.05 13.72 3.23
CA GLY A 183 -11.53 14.50 2.09
C GLY A 183 -10.43 15.08 1.20
N GLU A 184 -9.17 14.66 1.35
CA GLU A 184 -8.11 14.96 0.36
C GLU A 184 -8.46 14.33 -1.00
N VAL A 185 -9.13 13.17 -0.98
CA VAL A 185 -9.56 12.45 -2.18
C VAL A 185 -11.05 12.15 -2.08
N HIS A 186 -11.82 12.72 -3.01
CA HIS A 186 -13.21 12.37 -3.24
C HIS A 186 -13.31 11.23 -4.26
N ILE A 187 -14.11 10.20 -3.97
CA ILE A 187 -14.35 9.08 -4.90
C ILE A 187 -15.77 9.21 -5.46
N ASP A 188 -15.88 9.49 -6.76
CA ASP A 188 -17.18 9.54 -7.43
C ASP A 188 -17.78 8.14 -7.59
N ILE A 189 -16.98 7.18 -8.06
CA ILE A 189 -17.42 5.80 -8.30
C ILE A 189 -16.36 4.83 -7.78
N ALA A 190 -16.75 3.99 -6.83
CA ALA A 190 -15.95 2.85 -6.40
C ALA A 190 -16.41 1.57 -7.13
N VAL A 191 -15.45 0.80 -7.65
CA VAL A 191 -15.73 -0.54 -8.17
C VAL A 191 -15.03 -1.60 -7.33
N ILE A 192 -15.83 -2.54 -6.82
CA ILE A 192 -15.38 -3.62 -5.94
C ILE A 192 -15.56 -4.95 -6.64
N ALA A 193 -14.46 -5.54 -7.10
CA ALA A 193 -14.44 -6.94 -7.51
C ALA A 193 -14.64 -7.84 -6.28
N ALA A 194 -15.72 -8.62 -6.24
CA ALA A 194 -16.09 -9.46 -5.10
C ALA A 194 -16.18 -10.93 -5.55
N PRO A 195 -15.30 -11.81 -5.04
CA PRO A 195 -15.35 -13.25 -5.30
C PRO A 195 -16.67 -13.94 -4.98
N SER A 196 -17.47 -13.40 -4.07
CA SER A 196 -18.88 -13.75 -3.87
C SER A 196 -19.67 -12.51 -3.51
N ALA A 197 -20.88 -12.38 -4.04
CA ALA A 197 -21.84 -11.37 -3.62
C ALA A 197 -23.28 -11.84 -3.78
N ASP A 198 -24.21 -11.26 -3.04
CA ASP A 198 -25.65 -11.43 -3.25
C ASP A 198 -26.26 -10.26 -4.05
N MET A 199 -27.54 -10.40 -4.40
CA MET A 199 -28.30 -9.38 -5.15
C MET A 199 -28.41 -8.03 -4.43
N PHE A 200 -28.24 -8.00 -3.10
CA PHE A 200 -28.33 -6.78 -2.28
C PHE A 200 -27.00 -6.02 -2.24
N GLY A 201 -25.90 -6.68 -2.63
CA GLY A 201 -24.55 -6.15 -2.65
C GLY A 201 -23.72 -6.52 -1.43
N ASN A 202 -24.18 -7.43 -0.56
CA ASN A 202 -23.28 -7.97 0.45
C ASN A 202 -22.20 -8.79 -0.25
N ALA A 203 -20.94 -8.54 0.12
CA ALA A 203 -19.80 -9.11 -0.59
C ALA A 203 -18.76 -9.71 0.35
N ASP A 204 -18.16 -10.80 -0.12
CA ASP A 204 -17.13 -11.57 0.54
C ASP A 204 -15.95 -11.86 -0.41
N GLY A 205 -14.74 -11.83 0.15
CA GLY A 205 -13.51 -12.21 -0.53
C GLY A 205 -13.08 -13.66 -0.32
N SER A 206 -13.59 -14.32 0.73
CA SER A 206 -13.06 -15.61 1.20
C SER A 206 -13.70 -16.83 0.53
N HIS A 207 -14.87 -16.65 -0.09
CA HIS A 207 -15.61 -17.69 -0.82
C HIS A 207 -15.74 -17.39 -2.31
N GLY A 208 -16.08 -18.42 -3.08
CA GLY A 208 -16.29 -18.34 -4.53
C GLY A 208 -15.06 -18.77 -5.33
N LYS A 209 -15.25 -18.94 -6.64
CA LYS A 209 -14.22 -19.49 -7.53
C LYS A 209 -12.98 -18.60 -7.66
N SER A 210 -13.14 -17.30 -7.45
CA SER A 210 -12.08 -16.29 -7.52
C SER A 210 -11.67 -15.77 -6.14
N ALA A 211 -11.85 -16.56 -5.08
CA ALA A 211 -11.60 -16.15 -3.70
C ALA A 211 -10.19 -15.55 -3.52
N CYS A 212 -10.15 -14.35 -2.94
CA CYS A 212 -8.93 -13.59 -2.64
C CYS A 212 -8.72 -13.35 -1.13
N GLY A 213 -9.54 -13.97 -0.28
CA GLY A 213 -9.47 -13.89 1.17
C GLY A 213 -10.12 -12.61 1.70
N SER A 214 -9.32 -11.61 2.08
CA SER A 214 -9.85 -10.34 2.59
C SER A 214 -10.27 -9.36 1.47
N LEU A 215 -11.26 -8.50 1.74
CA LEU A 215 -11.60 -7.30 0.98
C LEU A 215 -11.28 -5.99 1.73
N GLY A 216 -10.38 -6.04 2.73
CA GLY A 216 -10.09 -4.95 3.65
C GLY A 216 -9.70 -3.60 3.01
N PHE A 217 -9.03 -3.60 1.87
CA PHE A 217 -8.72 -2.35 1.14
C PHE A 217 -9.93 -1.68 0.48
N ALA A 218 -11.00 -2.42 0.19
CA ALA A 218 -12.22 -1.89 -0.42
C ALA A 218 -13.17 -1.26 0.61
N LEU A 219 -12.86 -1.38 1.91
CA LEU A 219 -13.71 -0.86 2.98
C LEU A 219 -13.91 0.66 2.85
N ALA A 220 -12.82 1.42 2.67
CA ALA A 220 -12.90 2.88 2.52
C ALA A 220 -13.73 3.26 1.29
N ASP A 221 -13.48 2.59 0.17
CA ASP A 221 -14.20 2.78 -1.08
C ASP A 221 -15.70 2.59 -0.87
N SER A 222 -16.11 1.52 -0.19
CA SER A 222 -17.53 1.28 0.10
C SER A 222 -18.14 2.33 1.04
N MET A 223 -17.36 2.86 1.99
CA MET A 223 -17.88 3.76 3.03
C MET A 223 -18.00 5.21 2.58
N TYR A 224 -17.17 5.66 1.64
CA TYR A 224 -16.99 7.08 1.35
C TYR A 224 -17.26 7.46 -0.12
N ALA A 225 -17.35 6.51 -1.05
CA ALA A 225 -17.66 6.85 -2.44
C ALA A 225 -19.11 7.33 -2.61
N ASP A 226 -19.34 8.20 -3.59
CA ASP A 226 -20.70 8.68 -3.91
C ASP A 226 -21.59 7.57 -4.49
N ARG A 227 -20.97 6.64 -5.22
CA ARG A 227 -21.56 5.46 -5.81
C ARG A 227 -20.63 4.26 -5.71
N VAL A 228 -21.20 3.08 -5.45
CA VAL A 228 -20.46 1.83 -5.32
C VAL A 228 -21.07 0.74 -6.19
N ILE A 229 -20.22 0.13 -7.02
CA ILE A 229 -20.57 -1.00 -7.88
C ILE A 229 -19.83 -2.24 -7.36
N VAL A 230 -20.56 -3.31 -7.07
CA VAL A 230 -19.98 -4.63 -6.84
C VAL A 230 -20.02 -5.43 -8.13
N VAL A 231 -18.88 -5.98 -8.53
CA VAL A 231 -18.76 -6.88 -9.69
C VAL A 231 -18.37 -8.25 -9.17
N THR A 232 -19.18 -9.28 -9.45
CA THR A 232 -18.96 -10.63 -8.93
C THR A 232 -19.04 -11.68 -10.03
N ASP A 233 -18.29 -12.78 -9.87
CA ASP A 233 -18.38 -13.95 -10.74
C ASP A 233 -18.97 -15.18 -10.05
N ASN A 234 -19.55 -14.96 -8.87
CA ASN A 234 -20.25 -15.96 -8.07
C ASN A 234 -21.39 -15.28 -7.33
N LEU A 235 -22.48 -15.00 -8.04
CA LEU A 235 -23.70 -14.49 -7.43
C LEU A 235 -24.34 -15.60 -6.59
N VAL A 236 -24.53 -15.34 -5.30
CA VAL A 236 -25.13 -16.30 -4.34
C VAL A 236 -26.50 -15.84 -3.85
N GLN A 237 -27.27 -16.76 -3.31
CA GLN A 237 -28.54 -16.43 -2.67
C GLN A 237 -28.31 -15.56 -1.43
N PHE A 238 -29.16 -14.56 -1.23
CA PHE A 238 -29.14 -13.74 -0.02
C PHE A 238 -29.40 -14.61 1.24
N PRO A 239 -28.64 -14.40 2.34
CA PRO A 239 -27.51 -13.48 2.46
C PRO A 239 -26.17 -14.12 2.04
N CYS A 240 -25.35 -13.37 1.30
CA CYS A 240 -23.92 -13.66 1.16
C CYS A 240 -23.23 -13.38 2.50
N VAL A 241 -22.51 -14.34 3.08
CA VAL A 241 -21.80 -14.17 4.35
C VAL A 241 -20.38 -14.76 4.27
N PRO A 242 -19.38 -14.15 4.94
CA PRO A 242 -19.46 -12.96 5.80
C PRO A 242 -19.57 -11.61 5.05
N TRP A 243 -20.11 -10.58 5.70
CA TRP A 243 -20.21 -9.22 5.15
C TRP A 243 -18.92 -8.42 5.30
N GLN A 244 -17.92 -8.73 4.48
CA GLN A 244 -16.71 -7.90 4.41
C GLN A 244 -17.03 -6.52 3.82
N ILE A 245 -17.95 -6.47 2.86
CA ILE A 245 -18.61 -5.26 2.37
C ILE A 245 -20.11 -5.43 2.57
N GLN A 246 -20.76 -4.41 3.13
CA GLN A 246 -22.20 -4.43 3.42
C GLN A 246 -23.00 -3.88 2.24
N GLY A 247 -24.10 -4.54 1.89
CA GLY A 247 -24.93 -4.12 0.75
C GLY A 247 -25.56 -2.73 0.90
N ASN A 248 -25.68 -2.19 2.12
CA ASN A 248 -26.10 -0.80 2.34
C ASN A 248 -25.13 0.24 1.77
N ASN A 249 -23.87 -0.15 1.55
CA ASN A 249 -22.88 0.69 0.92
C ASN A 249 -22.92 0.58 -0.61
N VAL A 250 -23.72 -0.32 -1.18
CA VAL A 250 -23.67 -0.70 -2.60
C VAL A 250 -24.89 -0.18 -3.36
N ASP A 251 -24.66 0.42 -4.52
CA ASP A 251 -25.72 0.90 -5.41
C ASP A 251 -26.14 -0.15 -6.43
N TYR A 252 -25.15 -0.84 -7.05
CA TYR A 252 -25.41 -1.80 -8.12
C TYR A 252 -24.53 -3.06 -7.99
N VAL A 253 -25.11 -4.20 -8.40
CA VAL A 253 -24.42 -5.48 -8.48
C VAL A 253 -24.37 -5.94 -9.94
N VAL A 254 -23.19 -6.34 -10.42
CA VAL A 254 -22.99 -6.85 -11.77
C VAL A 254 -22.43 -8.27 -11.69
N GLU A 255 -23.14 -9.22 -12.26
CA GLU A 255 -22.64 -10.59 -12.43
C GLU A 255 -21.85 -10.70 -13.73
N VAL A 256 -20.62 -11.20 -13.66
CA VAL A 256 -19.75 -11.43 -14.81
C VAL A 256 -19.25 -12.87 -14.85
N PRO A 257 -18.83 -13.39 -16.01
CA PRO A 257 -18.30 -14.76 -16.07
C PRO A 257 -17.05 -14.98 -15.21
N SER A 258 -16.20 -13.96 -15.03
CA SER A 258 -14.95 -14.03 -14.26
C SER A 258 -14.51 -12.62 -13.86
N ILE A 259 -14.16 -12.42 -12.59
CA ILE A 259 -13.54 -11.17 -12.10
C ILE A 259 -12.02 -11.20 -12.21
N GLY A 260 -11.43 -12.38 -12.42
CA GLY A 260 -10.00 -12.55 -12.45
C GLY A 260 -9.52 -13.99 -12.52
N ASP A 261 -8.21 -14.15 -12.43
CA ASP A 261 -7.52 -15.44 -12.35
C ASP A 261 -7.00 -15.69 -10.92
N PRO A 262 -7.66 -16.56 -10.12
CA PRO A 262 -7.23 -16.86 -8.76
C PRO A 262 -5.85 -17.53 -8.68
N ALA A 263 -5.38 -18.18 -9.75
CA ALA A 263 -4.05 -18.78 -9.78
C ALA A 263 -2.93 -17.71 -9.75
N LYS A 264 -3.26 -16.46 -10.09
CA LYS A 264 -2.34 -15.31 -10.05
C LYS A 264 -2.40 -14.51 -8.75
N ILE A 265 -3.10 -15.00 -7.72
CA ILE A 265 -3.05 -14.41 -6.39
C ILE A 265 -1.63 -14.47 -5.81
N VAL A 266 -0.84 -15.48 -6.20
CA VAL A 266 0.58 -15.59 -5.85
C VAL A 266 1.39 -14.80 -6.87
N SER A 267 2.06 -13.73 -6.44
CA SER A 267 3.02 -13.00 -7.27
C SER A 267 4.42 -13.59 -7.11
N GLY A 268 5.33 -13.35 -8.06
CA GLY A 268 6.73 -13.79 -7.91
C GLY A 268 7.41 -13.27 -6.63
N THR A 269 6.97 -12.11 -6.13
CA THR A 269 7.46 -11.52 -4.87
C THR A 269 7.00 -12.23 -3.61
N THR A 270 6.03 -13.14 -3.66
CA THR A 270 5.56 -13.89 -2.47
C THR A 270 6.28 -15.20 -2.20
N GLN A 271 7.23 -15.57 -3.06
CA GLN A 271 7.99 -16.79 -2.87
C GLN A 271 9.12 -16.59 -1.85
N ILE A 272 9.37 -17.62 -1.05
CA ILE A 272 10.56 -17.66 -0.19
C ILE A 272 11.81 -17.75 -1.06
N THR A 273 12.82 -16.97 -0.68
CA THR A 273 14.13 -16.98 -1.32
C THR A 273 14.85 -18.32 -1.17
N ARG A 274 15.57 -18.75 -2.20
CA ARG A 274 16.51 -19.89 -2.15
C ARG A 274 17.98 -19.46 -2.16
N SER A 275 18.24 -18.16 -2.28
CA SER A 275 19.61 -17.61 -2.25
C SER A 275 20.22 -17.78 -0.85
N PRO A 276 21.41 -18.39 -0.72
CA PRO A 276 22.09 -18.56 0.56
C PRO A 276 22.31 -17.24 1.30
N ASP A 277 22.73 -16.18 0.60
CA ASP A 277 22.95 -14.86 1.21
C ASP A 277 21.64 -14.30 1.79
N ARG A 278 20.53 -14.44 1.06
CA ARG A 278 19.22 -13.98 1.51
C ARG A 278 18.66 -14.81 2.67
N LEU A 279 18.97 -16.11 2.71
CA LEU A 279 18.65 -16.98 3.83
C LEU A 279 19.49 -16.63 5.06
N ARG A 280 20.77 -16.31 4.90
CA ARG A 280 21.64 -15.80 5.98
C ARG A 280 21.08 -14.52 6.60
N ILE A 281 20.57 -13.59 5.79
CA ILE A 281 19.89 -12.39 6.33
C ILE A 281 18.71 -12.78 7.22
N SER A 282 17.90 -13.73 6.75
CA SER A 282 16.70 -14.19 7.45
C SER A 282 17.04 -14.88 8.77
N GLU A 283 18.12 -15.67 8.78
CA GLU A 283 18.70 -16.29 9.97
C GLU A 283 19.21 -15.23 10.96
N LEU A 284 19.99 -14.25 10.50
CA LEU A 284 20.49 -13.15 11.33
C LEU A 284 19.36 -12.36 12.00
N VAL A 285 18.26 -12.10 11.28
CA VAL A 285 17.06 -11.46 11.85
C VAL A 285 16.48 -12.31 12.99
N ALA A 286 16.41 -13.64 12.85
CA ALA A 286 15.91 -14.51 13.90
C ALA A 286 16.80 -14.54 15.14
N HIS A 287 18.10 -14.67 14.94
CA HIS A 287 19.05 -14.63 16.04
C HIS A 287 19.08 -13.27 16.72
N PHE A 288 18.93 -12.18 15.97
CA PHE A 288 18.78 -10.84 16.53
C PHE A 288 17.53 -10.74 17.40
N MET A 289 16.36 -11.20 16.92
CA MET A 289 15.13 -11.18 17.71
C MET A 289 15.25 -12.01 18.99
N LYS A 290 15.98 -13.14 18.95
CA LYS A 290 16.27 -13.96 20.13
C LYS A 290 17.21 -13.23 21.10
N ALA A 291 18.35 -12.75 20.63
CA ALA A 291 19.36 -12.10 21.45
C ALA A 291 18.87 -10.80 22.08
N SER A 292 18.07 -10.01 21.35
CA SER A 292 17.49 -8.75 21.84
C SER A 292 16.34 -8.92 22.85
N GLY A 293 15.90 -10.15 23.12
CA GLY A 293 14.74 -10.41 23.98
C GLY A 293 13.39 -10.04 23.38
N ILE A 294 13.34 -9.72 22.08
CA ILE A 294 12.08 -9.50 21.35
C ILE A 294 11.30 -10.81 21.25
N LEU A 295 11.99 -11.93 21.00
CA LEU A 295 11.41 -13.26 20.96
C LEU A 295 11.07 -13.74 22.37
N ARG A 296 9.83 -13.50 22.79
CA ARG A 296 9.30 -13.87 24.11
C ARG A 296 7.82 -14.26 24.02
N ASN A 297 7.30 -14.92 25.05
CA ASN A 297 5.88 -15.27 25.11
C ASN A 297 4.98 -14.04 24.97
N GLY A 298 3.95 -14.16 24.15
CA GLY A 298 3.03 -13.07 23.82
C GLY A 298 3.54 -12.11 22.73
N LEU A 299 4.69 -12.37 22.09
CA LEU A 299 5.18 -11.49 21.02
C LEU A 299 4.13 -11.29 19.93
N SER A 300 4.23 -10.16 19.24
CA SER A 300 3.54 -9.91 17.98
C SER A 300 4.53 -9.51 16.91
N PHE A 301 4.34 -9.98 15.68
CA PHE A 301 5.22 -9.60 14.60
C PHE A 301 4.50 -9.44 13.28
N GLN A 302 5.12 -8.68 12.38
CA GLN A 302 4.71 -8.57 10.98
C GLN A 302 5.88 -8.89 10.06
N ALA A 303 5.65 -9.78 9.11
CA ALA A 303 6.61 -10.09 8.05
C ALA A 303 6.04 -9.68 6.69
N GLY A 304 6.93 -9.24 5.78
CA GLY A 304 6.59 -9.07 4.38
C GLY A 304 6.11 -10.38 3.75
N ALA A 305 5.30 -10.28 2.69
CA ALA A 305 4.63 -11.43 2.08
C ALA A 305 5.54 -12.33 1.20
N GLY A 306 6.86 -12.11 1.18
CA GLY A 306 7.82 -12.98 0.49
C GLY A 306 9.28 -12.53 0.62
N GLY A 307 10.16 -13.17 -0.16
CA GLY A 307 11.59 -12.87 -0.16
C GLY A 307 12.28 -13.18 1.16
N ILE A 308 13.15 -12.25 1.61
CA ILE A 308 13.91 -12.35 2.87
C ILE A 308 12.96 -12.27 4.08
N ALA A 309 12.02 -11.33 4.06
CA ALA A 309 11.14 -11.06 5.19
C ALA A 309 10.25 -12.27 5.55
N LEU A 310 9.77 -13.03 4.56
CA LEU A 310 8.99 -14.24 4.80
C LEU A 310 9.87 -15.43 5.20
N ALA A 311 11.08 -15.54 4.63
CA ALA A 311 12.00 -16.64 4.91
C ALA A 311 12.42 -16.69 6.39
N PHE A 312 12.47 -15.54 7.06
CA PHE A 312 12.72 -15.43 8.50
C PHE A 312 11.79 -16.33 9.35
N VAL A 313 10.53 -16.54 8.94
CA VAL A 313 9.57 -17.40 9.65
C VAL A 313 10.08 -18.84 9.80
N GLN A 314 10.86 -19.34 8.83
CA GLN A 314 11.43 -20.70 8.86
C GLN A 314 12.44 -20.89 10.00
N TYR A 315 13.13 -19.82 10.39
CA TYR A 315 14.10 -19.83 11.49
C TYR A 315 13.43 -19.52 12.83
N LEU A 316 12.44 -18.63 12.82
CA LEU A 316 11.67 -18.26 14.01
C LEU A 316 10.88 -19.44 14.58
N LYS A 317 10.19 -20.21 13.71
CA LYS A 317 9.28 -21.28 14.09
C LYS A 317 9.93 -22.37 14.97
N PRO A 318 11.11 -22.93 14.61
CA PRO A 318 11.85 -23.85 15.49
C PRO A 318 12.24 -23.23 16.83
N MET A 319 12.74 -22.00 16.84
CA MET A 319 13.14 -21.30 18.08
C MET A 319 11.95 -21.11 19.03
N MET A 320 10.78 -20.78 18.47
CA MET A 320 9.54 -20.66 19.24
C MET A 320 9.14 -21.99 19.87
N LYS A 321 9.20 -23.09 19.11
CA LYS A 321 8.89 -24.43 19.62
C LYS A 321 9.81 -24.85 20.75
N GLU A 322 11.12 -24.70 20.56
CA GLU A 322 12.14 -25.07 21.55
C GLU A 322 11.97 -24.29 22.86
N ALA A 323 11.69 -22.99 22.76
CA ALA A 323 11.54 -22.11 23.91
C ALA A 323 10.14 -22.11 24.53
N GLY A 324 9.17 -22.86 23.98
CA GLY A 324 7.78 -22.83 24.42
C GLY A 324 7.13 -21.44 24.28
N ILE A 325 7.51 -20.71 23.23
CA ILE A 325 7.04 -19.35 22.94
C ILE A 325 5.86 -19.38 21.99
N LYS A 326 4.80 -18.65 22.35
CA LYS A 326 3.61 -18.44 21.51
C LYS A 326 3.40 -16.95 21.26
N ALA A 327 3.16 -16.58 20.00
CA ALA A 327 2.82 -15.22 19.61
C ALA A 327 1.36 -14.90 19.97
N SER A 328 1.10 -13.69 20.45
CA SER A 328 -0.27 -13.19 20.68
C SER A 328 -1.01 -12.97 19.37
N PHE A 329 -0.34 -12.42 18.37
CA PHE A 329 -0.85 -12.36 16.99
C PHE A 329 0.28 -12.19 15.99
N VAL A 330 0.02 -12.62 14.75
CA VAL A 330 0.85 -12.28 13.60
C VAL A 330 0.06 -11.40 12.66
N ARG A 331 0.70 -10.33 12.18
CA ARG A 331 0.12 -9.37 11.25
C ARG A 331 0.79 -9.50 9.88
N GLY A 332 0.04 -9.19 8.83
CA GLY A 332 0.62 -8.85 7.54
C GLY A 332 -0.13 -9.52 6.41
N GLY A 333 0.63 -9.86 5.38
CA GLY A 333 0.16 -10.67 4.29
C GLY A 333 0.07 -12.13 4.68
N SER A 334 -1.14 -12.69 4.80
CA SER A 334 -1.28 -14.08 5.20
C SER A 334 -0.79 -15.02 4.10
N THR A 335 -0.01 -16.01 4.51
CA THR A 335 0.61 -17.03 3.66
C THR A 335 0.46 -18.38 4.33
N LYS A 336 0.70 -19.46 3.61
CA LYS A 336 0.75 -20.83 4.11
C LYS A 336 1.60 -20.95 5.38
N TYR A 337 2.74 -20.26 5.45
CA TYR A 337 3.63 -20.32 6.60
C TYR A 337 2.99 -19.77 7.88
N LEU A 338 2.23 -18.69 7.76
CA LEU A 338 1.49 -18.14 8.90
C LEU A 338 0.32 -19.04 9.28
N VAL A 339 -0.37 -19.63 8.30
CA VAL A 339 -1.43 -20.61 8.53
C VAL A 339 -0.89 -21.82 9.30
N GLU A 340 0.25 -22.38 8.90
CA GLU A 340 0.89 -23.48 9.62
C GLU A 340 1.24 -23.09 11.07
N MET A 341 1.74 -21.87 11.30
CA MET A 341 1.99 -21.41 12.67
C MET A 341 0.70 -21.33 13.50
N LEU A 342 -0.41 -20.89 12.91
CA LEU A 342 -1.71 -20.83 13.58
C LEU A 342 -2.28 -22.21 13.89
N GLU A 343 -2.20 -23.13 12.92
CA GLU A 343 -2.66 -24.52 13.04
C GLU A 343 -1.83 -25.32 14.06
N GLU A 344 -0.51 -25.08 14.13
CA GLU A 344 0.38 -25.66 15.13
C GLU A 344 0.30 -24.98 16.52
N GLY A 345 -0.51 -23.92 16.66
CA GLY A 345 -0.68 -23.22 17.93
C GLY A 345 0.50 -22.36 18.36
N LEU A 346 1.35 -21.93 17.42
CA LEU A 346 2.47 -21.01 17.67
C LEU A 346 2.05 -19.54 17.65
N THR A 347 0.85 -19.25 17.17
CA THR A 347 0.20 -17.95 17.36
C THR A 347 -1.26 -18.11 17.76
N GLU A 348 -1.81 -17.18 18.53
CA GLU A 348 -3.24 -17.18 18.85
C GLU A 348 -4.08 -16.68 17.67
N TYR A 349 -3.63 -15.65 16.96
CA TYR A 349 -4.39 -15.02 15.88
C TYR A 349 -3.51 -14.67 14.68
N ILE A 350 -4.05 -14.83 13.47
CA ILE A 350 -3.58 -14.09 12.30
C ILE A 350 -4.51 -12.89 12.13
N LEU A 351 -3.96 -11.69 12.18
CA LEU A 351 -4.65 -10.47 11.76
C LEU A 351 -4.28 -10.21 10.31
N ASP A 352 -5.14 -10.60 9.38
CA ASP A 352 -4.90 -10.59 7.95
C ASP A 352 -5.12 -9.19 7.36
N GLY A 353 -4.10 -8.64 6.69
CA GLY A 353 -4.18 -7.35 5.99
C GLY A 353 -4.43 -7.48 4.50
N GLN A 354 -4.06 -8.63 3.94
CA GLN A 354 -4.30 -9.09 2.58
C GLN A 354 -3.85 -10.55 2.51
N THR A 355 -4.61 -11.38 1.80
CA THR A 355 -4.30 -12.80 1.65
C THR A 355 -3.44 -13.01 0.40
N PHE A 356 -2.31 -13.73 0.53
CA PHE A 356 -1.29 -13.82 -0.54
C PHE A 356 -1.18 -15.20 -1.20
N ASP A 357 -1.84 -16.22 -0.67
CA ASP A 357 -1.91 -17.56 -1.28
C ASP A 357 -3.20 -18.31 -0.95
N LEU A 358 -3.42 -19.44 -1.64
CA LEU A 358 -4.65 -20.24 -1.53
C LEU A 358 -4.78 -20.99 -0.20
N ASP A 359 -3.68 -21.32 0.48
CA ASP A 359 -3.72 -21.91 1.83
C ASP A 359 -4.27 -20.90 2.84
N ALA A 360 -3.85 -19.64 2.71
CA ALA A 360 -4.36 -18.55 3.52
C ALA A 360 -5.81 -18.19 3.18
N VAL A 361 -6.22 -18.25 1.90
CA VAL A 361 -7.64 -18.12 1.49
C VAL A 361 -8.51 -19.20 2.15
N ARG A 362 -8.07 -20.47 2.12
CA ARG A 362 -8.79 -21.55 2.84
C ARG A 362 -8.89 -21.26 4.33
N SER A 363 -7.79 -20.82 4.93
CA SER A 363 -7.70 -20.60 6.37
C SER A 363 -8.63 -19.46 6.82
N ILE A 364 -8.62 -18.31 6.14
CA ILE A 364 -9.47 -17.17 6.52
C ILE A 364 -10.96 -17.47 6.35
N ALA A 365 -11.32 -18.34 5.39
CA ALA A 365 -12.71 -18.75 5.17
C ALA A 365 -13.26 -19.66 6.29
N SER A 366 -12.40 -20.38 7.02
CA SER A 366 -12.82 -21.49 7.90
C SER A 366 -12.31 -21.42 9.35
N ASN A 367 -11.25 -20.67 9.62
CA ASN A 367 -10.63 -20.58 10.93
C ASN A 367 -10.98 -19.25 11.62
N PRO A 368 -11.75 -19.25 12.73
CA PRO A 368 -12.18 -18.02 13.40
C PRO A 368 -11.03 -17.23 14.04
N ARG A 369 -9.83 -17.83 14.14
CA ARG A 369 -8.61 -17.16 14.62
C ARG A 369 -7.81 -16.51 13.49
N HIS A 370 -8.20 -16.72 12.24
CA HIS A 370 -7.67 -16.00 11.09
C HIS A 370 -8.65 -14.89 10.70
N VAL A 371 -8.35 -13.66 11.12
CA VAL A 371 -9.30 -12.55 11.13
C VAL A 371 -8.92 -11.53 10.07
N ALA A 372 -9.83 -11.27 9.13
CA ALA A 372 -9.71 -10.17 8.18
C ALA A 372 -9.66 -8.82 8.92
N THR A 373 -8.81 -7.92 8.48
CA THR A 373 -8.75 -6.54 8.97
C THR A 373 -8.68 -5.56 7.79
N SER A 374 -8.68 -4.27 8.07
CA SER A 374 -8.52 -3.23 7.05
C SER A 374 -7.48 -2.19 7.49
N PRO A 375 -7.04 -1.30 6.57
CA PRO A 375 -6.24 -0.14 6.95
C PRO A 375 -6.89 0.73 8.02
N PHE A 376 -8.24 0.74 8.13
CA PHE A 376 -8.96 1.47 9.17
C PHE A 376 -8.46 1.14 10.59
N THR A 377 -8.33 -0.15 10.89
CA THR A 377 -7.90 -0.61 12.23
C THR A 377 -6.39 -0.71 12.32
N SER A 378 -5.74 -1.11 11.21
CA SER A 378 -4.33 -1.49 11.22
C SER A 378 -3.35 -0.36 11.00
N TYR A 379 -3.73 0.67 10.22
CA TYR A 379 -2.78 1.66 9.68
C TYR A 379 -3.30 3.10 9.66
N ASN A 380 -4.53 3.36 10.10
CA ASN A 380 -5.15 4.69 10.01
C ASN A 380 -4.53 5.65 11.02
N TYR A 381 -3.66 6.55 10.52
CA TYR A 381 -2.96 7.51 11.35
C TYR A 381 -3.90 8.54 11.98
N HIS A 382 -4.92 8.99 11.25
CA HIS A 382 -5.99 9.86 11.75
C HIS A 382 -7.19 9.05 12.28
N GLY A 383 -6.90 7.88 12.84
CA GLY A 383 -7.83 7.02 13.58
C GLY A 383 -7.78 7.26 15.09
N LYS A 384 -8.65 6.57 15.82
CA LYS A 384 -8.61 6.54 17.31
C LYS A 384 -7.57 5.55 17.86
N GLY A 385 -6.95 4.78 16.98
CA GLY A 385 -5.94 3.79 17.29
C GLY A 385 -5.33 3.26 16.00
N ASN A 386 -4.06 2.88 16.07
CA ASN A 386 -3.31 2.30 14.98
C ASN A 386 -2.54 1.11 15.57
N PHE A 387 -3.03 -0.11 15.38
CA PHE A 387 -2.40 -1.25 16.05
C PHE A 387 -1.03 -1.61 15.46
N ALA A 388 -0.59 -1.02 14.35
CA ALA A 388 0.80 -1.19 13.91
C ALA A 388 1.78 -0.82 15.02
N SER A 389 1.45 0.15 15.89
CA SER A 389 2.28 0.49 17.06
C SER A 389 2.24 -0.51 18.21
N MET A 390 1.37 -1.52 18.12
CA MET A 390 1.29 -2.63 19.06
C MET A 390 2.10 -3.84 18.61
N VAL A 391 2.58 -3.85 17.36
CA VAL A 391 3.45 -4.91 16.81
C VAL A 391 4.84 -4.80 17.44
N ASP A 392 5.35 -5.89 18.03
CA ASP A 392 6.67 -5.88 18.68
C ASP A 392 7.82 -5.79 17.68
N ALA A 393 7.70 -6.47 16.54
CA ALA A 393 8.69 -6.39 15.46
C ALA A 393 8.05 -6.43 14.06
N CYS A 394 8.47 -5.54 13.17
CA CYS A 394 8.18 -5.68 11.75
C CYS A 394 9.46 -5.93 10.95
N ILE A 395 9.38 -6.87 10.00
CA ILE A 395 10.48 -7.25 9.12
C ILE A 395 10.08 -6.86 7.70
N LEU A 396 10.80 -5.89 7.14
CA LEU A 396 10.53 -5.29 5.84
C LEU A 396 11.75 -5.39 4.93
N GLY A 397 11.55 -5.29 3.61
CA GLY A 397 12.64 -5.02 2.67
C GLY A 397 12.74 -3.52 2.36
N ALA A 398 13.81 -3.09 1.70
CA ALA A 398 13.92 -1.73 1.16
C ALA A 398 14.71 -1.77 -0.15
N THR A 399 14.49 -0.81 -1.05
CA THR A 399 15.30 -0.66 -2.27
C THR A 399 16.65 -0.04 -1.93
N GLU A 400 16.67 0.95 -1.05
CA GLU A 400 17.88 1.60 -0.51
C GLU A 400 17.70 1.93 0.96
N VAL A 401 18.81 2.04 1.68
CA VAL A 401 18.89 2.61 3.02
C VAL A 401 20.10 3.53 3.09
N ASP A 402 19.96 4.70 3.69
CA ASP A 402 21.09 5.59 3.91
C ASP A 402 21.76 5.42 5.27
N VAL A 403 22.93 6.00 5.42
CA VAL A 403 23.71 6.01 6.66
C VAL A 403 23.05 6.73 7.85
N ASN A 404 21.92 7.41 7.62
CA ASN A 404 21.07 7.99 8.65
C ASN A 404 19.80 7.15 8.88
N PHE A 405 19.80 5.91 8.37
CA PHE A 405 18.72 4.94 8.44
C PHE A 405 17.46 5.33 7.66
N ASN A 406 17.44 6.43 6.88
CA ASN A 406 16.30 6.68 6.01
C ASN A 406 16.24 5.59 4.94
N ALA A 407 15.03 5.23 4.52
CA ALA A 407 14.87 4.16 3.54
C ALA A 407 13.94 4.54 2.39
N ASN A 408 14.23 3.90 1.26
CA ASN A 408 13.48 3.92 0.02
C ASN A 408 12.87 2.54 -0.22
N VAL A 409 11.65 2.48 -0.73
CA VAL A 409 11.02 1.23 -1.16
C VAL A 409 10.39 1.33 -2.55
N VAL A 410 10.34 2.52 -3.16
CA VAL A 410 9.53 2.78 -4.36
C VAL A 410 10.37 2.89 -5.63
N THR A 411 11.51 3.58 -5.55
CA THR A 411 12.41 3.71 -6.70
C THR A 411 13.61 2.78 -6.59
N HIS A 412 14.15 2.39 -7.72
CA HIS A 412 15.51 1.85 -7.80
C HIS A 412 16.54 3.00 -7.71
N SER A 413 17.82 2.65 -7.66
CA SER A 413 18.93 3.63 -7.61
C SER A 413 19.09 4.44 -8.90
N ASP A 414 18.42 4.03 -9.98
CA ASP A 414 18.27 4.81 -11.21
C ASP A 414 17.07 5.78 -11.19
N GLY A 415 16.38 5.88 -10.04
CA GLY A 415 15.22 6.74 -9.85
C GLY A 415 13.91 6.19 -10.45
N ARG A 416 13.93 5.02 -11.10
CA ARG A 416 12.72 4.45 -11.70
C ARG A 416 11.76 3.93 -10.63
N LEU A 417 10.53 4.44 -10.63
CA LEU A 417 9.44 3.98 -9.78
C LEU A 417 8.96 2.61 -10.27
N LEU A 418 9.38 1.55 -9.62
CA LEU A 418 9.06 0.17 -10.04
C LEU A 418 8.34 -0.63 -8.96
N HIS A 419 8.21 -0.07 -7.75
CA HIS A 419 7.61 -0.72 -6.60
C HIS A 419 6.58 0.19 -5.92
N GLY A 420 5.47 -0.42 -5.49
CA GLY A 420 4.47 0.24 -4.67
C GLY A 420 4.91 0.41 -3.22
N ILE A 421 4.39 1.44 -2.55
CA ILE A 421 4.63 1.68 -1.11
C ILE A 421 3.96 0.60 -0.25
N GLY A 422 2.72 0.23 -0.60
CA GLY A 422 1.92 -0.70 0.18
C GLY A 422 1.74 -0.28 1.65
N GLY A 423 1.79 -1.24 2.57
CA GLY A 423 1.75 -0.98 4.02
C GLY A 423 3.09 -0.59 4.64
N TRP A 424 4.16 -0.49 3.83
CA TRP A 424 5.54 -0.41 4.32
C TRP A 424 5.77 0.75 5.28
N GLN A 425 5.32 1.96 4.93
CA GLN A 425 5.43 3.14 5.81
C GLN A 425 4.64 2.95 7.12
N ASN A 426 3.49 2.27 7.05
CA ASN A 426 2.63 2.09 8.21
C ASN A 426 3.27 1.13 9.23
N CYS A 427 4.00 0.12 8.74
CA CYS A 427 4.72 -0.83 9.58
C CYS A 427 5.82 -0.18 10.43
N LEU A 428 6.36 0.97 9.99
CA LEU A 428 7.40 1.70 10.74
C LEU A 428 6.93 2.20 12.11
N ALA A 429 5.63 2.14 12.40
CA ALA A 429 5.09 2.43 13.73
C ALA A 429 5.38 1.33 14.77
N SER A 430 5.85 0.15 14.34
CA SER A 430 6.16 -1.00 15.22
C SER A 430 7.21 -0.64 16.27
N ARG A 431 7.26 -1.41 17.36
CA ARG A 431 8.23 -1.18 18.45
C ARG A 431 9.68 -1.46 18.04
N CYS A 432 9.87 -2.33 17.05
CA CYS A 432 11.16 -2.61 16.43
C CYS A 432 10.98 -2.80 14.93
N THR A 433 11.49 -1.86 14.14
CA THR A 433 11.51 -1.92 12.68
C THR A 433 12.84 -2.47 12.19
N ILE A 434 12.79 -3.62 11.53
CA ILE A 434 13.94 -4.31 10.97
C ILE A 434 13.85 -4.28 9.44
N LEU A 435 14.83 -3.65 8.79
CA LEU A 435 15.00 -3.72 7.33
C LEU A 435 15.96 -4.86 6.99
N ALA A 436 15.45 -5.87 6.30
CA ALA A 436 16.18 -7.03 5.84
C ALA A 436 16.38 -6.95 4.32
N LEU A 437 17.59 -6.60 3.89
CA LEU A 437 17.93 -6.37 2.50
C LEU A 437 19.37 -6.84 2.19
N PRO A 438 19.65 -7.34 0.97
CA PRO A 438 21.03 -7.66 0.60
C PRO A 438 21.87 -6.39 0.60
N ALA A 439 23.17 -6.48 0.90
CA ALA A 439 24.03 -5.29 0.96
C ALA A 439 24.23 -4.62 -0.41
N PHE A 440 24.04 -5.38 -1.50
CA PHE A 440 24.06 -4.91 -2.88
C PHE A 440 23.12 -5.76 -3.75
N ARG A 441 22.72 -5.22 -4.89
CA ARG A 441 22.01 -5.96 -5.95
C ARG A 441 22.84 -5.90 -7.23
N ASP A 442 23.28 -7.06 -7.69
CA ASP A 442 24.26 -7.19 -8.77
C ASP A 442 25.55 -6.43 -8.44
N ARG A 443 25.74 -5.23 -9.01
CA ARG A 443 26.89 -4.34 -8.72
C ARG A 443 26.46 -3.01 -8.09
N ILE A 444 25.20 -2.89 -7.68
CA ILE A 444 24.63 -1.65 -7.15
C ILE A 444 24.57 -1.76 -5.63
N PRO A 445 25.34 -0.95 -4.88
CA PRO A 445 25.23 -0.90 -3.43
C PRO A 445 23.87 -0.31 -3.05
N VAL A 446 23.22 -0.88 -2.04
CA VAL A 446 21.92 -0.38 -1.56
C VAL A 446 22.03 0.37 -0.23
N VAL A 447 23.21 0.35 0.40
CA VAL A 447 23.55 1.21 1.53
C VAL A 447 24.25 2.44 0.98
N VAL A 448 23.61 3.60 1.07
CA VAL A 448 24.00 4.83 0.35
C VAL A 448 24.21 6.01 1.31
N ASP A 449 24.72 7.13 0.80
CA ASP A 449 24.88 8.36 1.62
C ASP A 449 23.53 9.04 1.88
N GLU A 450 22.66 9.04 0.88
CA GLU A 450 21.31 9.60 0.92
C GLU A 450 20.45 8.82 -0.06
N VAL A 451 19.25 8.42 0.36
CA VAL A 451 18.32 7.66 -0.47
C VAL A 451 17.83 8.46 -1.68
N THR A 452 17.60 7.76 -2.80
CA THR A 452 17.09 8.35 -4.03
C THR A 452 15.69 8.93 -3.81
N THR A 453 14.80 8.16 -3.19
CA THR A 453 13.47 8.60 -2.75
C THR A 453 13.27 8.30 -1.28
N LEU A 454 12.97 9.33 -0.48
CA LEU A 454 12.66 9.18 0.93
C LEU A 454 11.25 8.64 1.11
N THR A 455 11.14 7.42 1.61
CA THR A 455 9.85 6.79 1.92
C THR A 455 9.63 6.60 3.42
N GLY A 456 10.70 6.37 4.18
CA GLY A 456 10.66 6.17 5.63
C GLY A 456 11.75 6.98 6.32
N PRO A 457 11.41 7.93 7.21
CA PRO A 457 12.38 8.64 8.03
C PRO A 457 13.16 7.68 8.93
N GLY A 458 14.48 7.85 8.99
CA GLY A 458 15.38 6.93 9.69
C GLY A 458 15.19 6.88 11.20
N GLU A 459 14.52 7.85 11.80
CA GLU A 459 14.19 7.81 13.23
C GLU A 459 13.16 6.73 13.62
N LEU A 460 12.49 6.12 12.63
CA LEU A 460 11.53 5.03 12.79
C LEU A 460 12.08 3.66 12.33
N ILE A 461 13.35 3.61 11.93
CA ILE A 461 14.02 2.39 11.47
C ILE A 461 15.10 2.04 12.48
N ASP A 462 14.90 0.91 13.15
CA ASP A 462 15.70 0.54 14.32
C ASP A 462 16.91 -0.31 13.95
N VAL A 463 16.77 -1.18 12.95
CA VAL A 463 17.79 -2.17 12.60
C VAL A 463 17.82 -2.38 11.09
N VAL A 464 19.03 -2.47 10.53
CA VAL A 464 19.29 -2.86 9.15
C VAL A 464 20.09 -4.16 9.18
N VAL A 465 19.62 -5.20 8.49
CA VAL A 465 20.27 -6.51 8.43
C VAL A 465 20.59 -6.86 6.99
N THR A 466 21.86 -7.15 6.74
CA THR A 466 22.37 -7.65 5.47
C THR A 466 23.10 -8.97 5.69
N GLU A 467 23.55 -9.61 4.61
CA GLU A 467 24.33 -10.84 4.71
C GLU A 467 25.71 -10.60 5.36
N ARG A 468 26.12 -9.34 5.47
CA ARG A 468 27.38 -8.88 6.08
C ARG A 468 27.25 -8.63 7.58
N GLY A 469 26.07 -8.24 8.05
CA GLY A 469 25.82 -8.10 9.48
C GLY A 469 24.61 -7.23 9.82
N ILE A 470 24.55 -6.83 11.08
CA ILE A 470 23.43 -6.12 11.70
C ILE A 470 23.87 -4.72 12.09
N CYS A 471 23.28 -3.69 11.50
CA CYS A 471 23.47 -2.31 11.89
C CYS A 471 22.29 -1.88 12.75
N ILE A 472 22.54 -1.51 14.01
CA ILE A 472 21.50 -1.02 14.93
C ILE A 472 21.57 0.51 14.92
N ASN A 473 20.41 1.15 14.79
CA ASN A 473 20.30 2.60 14.83
C ASN A 473 20.86 3.10 16.17
N PRO A 474 21.81 4.06 16.18
CA PRO A 474 22.39 4.60 17.41
C PRO A 474 21.37 5.16 18.40
N ARG A 475 20.15 5.49 17.95
CA ARG A 475 19.03 5.92 18.81
C ARG A 475 18.47 4.80 19.69
N ARG A 476 18.73 3.54 19.36
CA ARG A 476 18.24 2.33 20.04
C ARG A 476 19.29 1.75 20.96
N THR A 477 19.69 2.54 21.95
CA THR A 477 20.66 2.11 22.98
C THR A 477 20.18 0.89 23.74
N ASP A 478 18.86 0.72 23.89
CA ASP A 478 18.25 -0.48 24.50
C ASP A 478 18.57 -1.76 23.70
N LEU A 479 18.46 -1.71 22.37
CA LEU A 479 18.77 -2.85 21.50
C LEU A 479 20.27 -3.12 21.45
N ILE A 480 21.10 -2.07 21.35
CA ILE A 480 22.57 -2.19 21.38
C ILE A 480 23.02 -2.89 22.65
N GLU A 481 22.55 -2.43 23.81
CA GLU A 481 22.90 -3.04 25.10
C GLU A 481 22.40 -4.48 25.22
N SER A 482 21.22 -4.80 24.68
CA SER A 482 20.65 -6.16 24.75
C SER A 482 21.46 -7.21 23.99
N VAL A 483 22.21 -6.81 22.94
CA VAL A 483 22.94 -7.75 22.08
C VAL A 483 24.46 -7.66 22.22
N LYS A 484 24.98 -6.79 23.10
CA LYS A 484 26.43 -6.52 23.22
C LYS A 484 27.28 -7.74 23.56
N ASP A 485 26.73 -8.68 24.34
CA ASP A 485 27.40 -9.91 24.77
C ASP A 485 27.04 -11.10 23.87
N SER A 486 26.37 -10.86 22.73
CA SER A 486 26.04 -11.89 21.75
C SER A 486 27.14 -12.08 20.72
N GLU A 487 27.12 -13.21 20.03
CA GLU A 487 28.02 -13.51 18.91
C GLU A 487 27.53 -12.90 17.57
N LEU A 488 26.53 -12.02 17.61
CA LEU A 488 25.97 -11.42 16.41
C LEU A 488 26.96 -10.46 15.75
N PRO A 489 27.07 -10.45 14.40
CA PRO A 489 27.94 -9.52 13.67
C PRO A 489 27.33 -8.12 13.64
N VAL A 490 27.42 -7.39 14.76
CA VAL A 490 26.95 -6.00 14.85
C VAL A 490 28.03 -5.04 14.35
N LEU A 491 27.66 -4.09 13.49
CA LEU A 491 28.59 -3.12 12.90
C LEU A 491 27.94 -1.75 12.67
N ASP A 492 28.75 -0.71 12.46
CA ASP A 492 28.26 0.61 12.11
C ASP A 492 27.81 0.65 10.62
N ILE A 493 26.70 1.32 10.33
CA ILE A 493 26.15 1.38 8.96
C ILE A 493 27.10 2.04 7.96
N ARG A 494 28.00 2.92 8.42
CA ARG A 494 29.03 3.58 7.58
C ARG A 494 30.18 2.63 7.28
N GLU A 495 30.51 1.74 8.21
CA GLU A 495 31.46 0.65 7.96
C GLU A 495 30.90 -0.32 6.93
N LEU A 496 29.63 -0.73 7.09
CA LEU A 496 28.91 -1.53 6.10
C LEU A 496 28.93 -0.85 4.73
N LYS A 497 28.56 0.43 4.65
CA LYS A 497 28.60 1.18 3.39
C LYS A 497 29.98 1.13 2.73
N LYS A 498 31.03 1.44 3.48
CA LYS A 498 32.42 1.45 2.97
C LYS A 498 32.85 0.08 2.46
N GLU A 499 32.50 -0.99 3.17
CA GLU A 499 32.76 -2.36 2.73
C GLU A 499 32.06 -2.65 1.40
N VAL A 500 30.75 -2.35 1.31
CA VAL A 500 29.94 -2.61 0.13
C VAL A 500 30.43 -1.81 -1.08
N GLU A 501 30.73 -0.51 -0.92
CA GLU A 501 31.28 0.32 -2.00
C GLU A 501 32.60 -0.24 -2.52
N THR A 502 33.47 -0.73 -1.62
CA THR A 502 34.72 -1.37 -2.01
C THR A 502 34.47 -2.63 -2.85
N ILE A 503 33.49 -3.45 -2.47
CA ILE A 503 33.09 -4.65 -3.21
C ILE A 503 32.52 -4.30 -4.59
N CYS A 504 31.69 -3.26 -4.67
CA CYS A 504 31.05 -2.82 -5.91
C CYS A 504 31.99 -2.06 -6.86
N GLY A 505 33.22 -1.76 -6.44
CA GLY A 505 34.22 -1.06 -7.25
C GLY A 505 34.18 0.46 -7.14
N GLY A 506 33.54 1.00 -6.09
CA GLY A 506 33.49 2.43 -5.77
C GLY A 506 32.11 2.92 -5.38
N ILE A 507 32.01 4.24 -5.21
CA ILE A 507 30.75 4.95 -5.00
C ILE A 507 29.97 4.92 -6.33
N PRO A 508 28.69 4.51 -6.34
CA PRO A 508 27.90 4.46 -7.56
C PRO A 508 27.70 5.88 -8.11
N GLU A 509 27.72 6.01 -9.43
CA GLU A 509 27.37 7.28 -10.07
C GLU A 509 25.89 7.58 -9.84
N LYS A 510 25.59 8.74 -9.25
CA LYS A 510 24.20 9.16 -9.03
C LYS A 510 23.56 9.50 -10.37
N THR A 511 22.41 8.89 -10.66
CA THR A 511 21.55 9.32 -11.77
C THR A 511 21.17 10.77 -11.57
N LYS A 512 21.39 11.62 -12.57
CA LYS A 512 20.98 13.03 -12.52
C LYS A 512 19.49 13.10 -12.86
N PRO A 513 18.60 13.34 -11.89
CA PRO A 513 17.20 13.59 -12.20
C PRO A 513 17.08 14.90 -13.00
N SER A 514 16.03 15.00 -13.81
CA SER A 514 15.60 16.29 -14.35
C SER A 514 14.92 17.13 -13.25
N ASP A 515 14.64 18.40 -13.55
CA ASP A 515 13.87 19.30 -12.67
C ASP A 515 12.35 19.11 -12.81
N GLN A 516 11.88 18.09 -13.55
CA GLN A 516 10.46 17.82 -13.75
C GLN A 516 9.94 16.84 -12.68
N PRO A 517 9.00 17.24 -11.80
CA PRO A 517 8.33 16.32 -10.90
C PRO A 517 7.42 15.39 -11.69
N VAL A 518 7.36 14.11 -11.30
CA VAL A 518 6.46 13.11 -11.92
C VAL A 518 5.55 12.43 -10.93
N ALA A 519 5.96 12.36 -9.65
CA ALA A 519 5.10 11.94 -8.57
C ALA A 519 5.53 12.55 -7.24
N VAL A 520 4.66 12.47 -6.24
CA VAL A 520 4.99 12.78 -4.85
C VAL A 520 4.75 11.58 -3.95
N VAL A 521 5.56 11.46 -2.90
CA VAL A 521 5.36 10.51 -1.80
C VAL A 521 4.68 11.22 -0.65
N LYS A 522 3.48 10.77 -0.29
CA LYS A 522 2.78 11.23 0.92
C LYS A 522 3.27 10.45 2.13
N TRP A 523 3.45 11.13 3.24
CA TRP A 523 3.63 10.49 4.54
C TRP A 523 2.29 10.00 5.10
N VAL A 524 2.33 9.13 6.11
CA VAL A 524 1.14 8.48 6.69
C VAL A 524 0.15 9.46 7.33
N ASP A 525 0.58 10.68 7.61
CA ASP A 525 -0.22 11.78 8.15
C ASP A 525 -0.81 12.72 7.07
N GLY A 526 -0.63 12.39 5.78
CA GLY A 526 -1.15 13.18 4.67
C GLY A 526 -0.27 14.38 4.29
N THR A 527 0.92 14.55 4.85
CA THR A 527 1.87 15.58 4.36
C THR A 527 2.74 15.06 3.21
N VAL A 528 3.39 15.95 2.44
CA VAL A 528 4.27 15.56 1.32
C VAL A 528 5.70 15.35 1.82
N LEU A 529 6.15 14.09 1.78
CA LEU A 529 7.47 13.66 2.26
C LEU A 529 8.57 13.88 1.24
N ASP A 530 8.29 13.59 -0.03
CA ASP A 530 9.31 13.65 -1.07
C ASP A 530 8.71 13.78 -2.47
N THR A 531 9.55 14.18 -3.42
CA THR A 531 9.24 14.26 -4.85
C THR A 531 10.02 13.19 -5.60
N VAL A 532 9.32 12.45 -6.46
CA VAL A 532 9.94 11.61 -7.49
C VAL A 532 10.11 12.46 -8.74
N TRP A 533 11.34 12.52 -9.23
CA TRP A 533 11.74 13.32 -10.39
C TRP A 533 11.86 12.44 -11.62
N LYS A 534 11.60 13.01 -12.79
CA LYS A 534 11.79 12.30 -14.05
C LYS A 534 13.26 11.92 -14.24
N THR A 535 13.47 10.65 -14.61
CA THR A 535 14.76 10.10 -15.03
C THR A 535 14.69 9.60 -16.48
N TYR A 536 15.84 9.58 -17.16
CA TYR A 536 15.97 9.32 -18.60
C TYR A 536 16.40 7.89 -18.91
#